data_AF-A0A0B8QCL3-F1
#
_entry.id   AF-A0A0B8QCL3-F1
#
_cell.length_a   1.000
_cell.length_b   1.000
_cell.length_c   1.000
_cell.angle_alpha   90.00
_cell.angle_beta   90.00
_cell.angle_gamma   90.00
#
_symmetry.space_group_name_H-M   'P 1'
#
loop_
_entity.id
_entity.type
_entity.pdbx_description
1 polymer ?
#
loop_
_entity_poly.entity_id
_entity_poly.type
_entity_poly.pdbx_seq_one_letter_code
_entity_poly.pdbx_strand_id
1 'polypeptide(L)'
;MQFLFRMITGQYRLVWIVSFVYSALFNFAFFRDFTAAFPLDAGNWGFFISVCFFLFAVHIFVFSLLAGRLFTKLVLSLGFLIGAGAAYFSWTYGIVVDTVMLQNILETDTGEAFGLFSIELVAAMIIGALLPIYLVWKAPVGYQNFWRESRAKLFSMTFALLIIAIALVPFSANYASFFREYKHVRYYSAPLFPIYSAGKYIAKANAKPHPTKDQMEVVAADAKVVHPDKKHDLIVLIVGETGRWDHFGLNGYERDTNPRLSKRKGVISFTHMTSCGTSTAVSVPACSHPILVVTLMVTPSTTN
;
A
#
# COMPACT_ATOMS: atom_id res chain seq x y z
N MET A 1 35.24 -9.29 15.90
CA MET A 1 34.22 -10.26 15.42
C MET A 1 33.85 -11.33 16.46
N GLN A 2 34.77 -12.03 17.12
CA GLN A 2 34.44 -13.14 18.04
C GLN A 2 33.53 -12.77 19.23
N PHE A 3 33.62 -11.54 19.76
CA PHE A 3 32.77 -11.07 20.86
C PHE A 3 31.30 -10.90 20.44
N LEU A 4 31.05 -10.32 19.26
CA LEU A 4 29.71 -10.14 18.71
C LEU A 4 29.02 -11.50 18.45
N PHE A 5 29.80 -12.46 17.95
CA PHE A 5 29.33 -13.83 17.74
C PHE A 5 28.94 -14.52 19.06
N ARG A 6 29.61 -14.26 20.19
CA ARG A 6 29.21 -14.84 21.48
C ARG A 6 27.90 -14.27 22.04
N MET A 7 27.56 -13.02 21.72
CA MET A 7 26.36 -12.36 22.25
C MET A 7 25.10 -12.61 21.40
N ILE A 8 25.24 -12.84 20.09
CA ILE A 8 24.11 -13.08 19.19
C ILE A 8 23.93 -14.58 18.96
N THR A 9 22.81 -15.13 19.41
CA THR A 9 22.42 -16.53 19.17
C THR A 9 22.17 -16.80 17.69
N GLY A 10 22.20 -18.06 17.28
CA GLY A 10 21.96 -18.44 15.88
C GLY A 10 20.63 -17.92 15.32
N GLN A 11 19.61 -17.83 16.18
CA GLN A 11 18.30 -17.27 15.84
C GLN A 11 18.39 -15.81 15.42
N TYR A 12 19.03 -14.95 16.21
CA TYR A 12 19.11 -13.51 15.90
C TYR A 12 20.09 -13.20 14.78
N ARG A 13 21.12 -14.02 14.56
CA ARG A 13 21.96 -13.91 13.36
C ARG A 13 21.16 -14.15 12.09
N LEU A 14 20.27 -15.15 12.10
CA LEU A 14 19.36 -15.41 10.99
C LEU A 14 18.42 -14.22 10.76
N VAL A 15 17.88 -13.62 11.82
CA VAL A 15 17.05 -12.40 11.71
C VAL A 15 17.83 -11.26 11.05
N TRP A 16 19.09 -11.04 11.42
CA TRP A 16 19.91 -9.97 10.82
C TRP A 16 20.20 -10.22 9.34
N ILE A 17 20.59 -11.45 8.98
CA ILE A 17 20.83 -11.83 7.58
C ILE A 17 19.55 -11.63 6.76
N VAL A 18 18.41 -12.10 7.25
CA VAL A 18 17.14 -11.97 6.55
C VAL A 18 16.69 -10.51 6.47
N SER A 19 16.90 -9.71 7.51
CA SER A 19 16.60 -8.27 7.49
C SER A 19 17.43 -7.52 6.44
N PHE A 20 18.68 -7.94 6.24
CA PHE A 20 19.53 -7.40 5.18
C PHE A 20 18.98 -7.76 3.82
N VAL A 21 18.61 -9.03 3.64
CA VAL A 21 17.99 -9.52 2.40
C VAL A 21 16.69 -8.79 2.09
N TYR A 22 15.81 -8.54 3.06
CA TYR A 22 14.60 -7.74 2.84
C TYR A 22 14.92 -6.33 2.37
N SER A 23 15.84 -5.67 3.07
CA SER A 23 16.21 -4.28 2.78
C SER A 23 16.83 -4.16 1.39
N ALA A 24 17.66 -5.12 0.99
CA ALA A 24 18.34 -5.12 -0.30
C ALA A 24 17.42 -5.57 -1.45
N LEU A 25 16.66 -6.65 -1.26
CA LEU A 25 15.87 -7.24 -2.33
C LEU A 25 14.57 -6.52 -2.59
N PHE A 26 13.77 -6.19 -1.57
CA PHE A 26 12.37 -5.80 -1.78
C PHE A 26 12.14 -4.29 -1.92
N ASN A 27 13.10 -3.48 -1.49
CA ASN A 27 12.91 -2.04 -1.33
C ASN A 27 13.42 -1.21 -2.53
N PHE A 28 13.50 -1.79 -3.72
CA PHE A 28 13.96 -1.07 -4.92
C PHE A 28 13.07 0.14 -5.27
N ALA A 29 11.73 -0.02 -5.28
CA ALA A 29 10.82 1.11 -5.51
C ALA A 29 10.97 2.21 -4.44
N PHE A 30 11.18 1.83 -3.18
CA PHE A 30 11.47 2.78 -2.11
C PHE A 30 12.74 3.60 -2.43
N PHE A 31 13.83 2.94 -2.85
CA PHE A 31 15.07 3.64 -3.18
C PHE A 31 14.98 4.46 -4.46
N ARG A 32 14.27 3.98 -5.48
CA ARG A 32 14.01 4.73 -6.72
C ARG A 32 13.34 6.07 -6.40
N ASP A 33 12.22 6.03 -5.67
CA ASP A 33 11.45 7.23 -5.34
C ASP A 33 12.20 8.12 -4.34
N PHE A 34 12.98 7.52 -3.43
CA PHE A 34 13.89 8.26 -2.56
C PHE A 34 14.96 9.03 -3.35
N THR A 35 15.62 8.40 -4.32
CA THR A 35 16.66 9.05 -5.14
C THR A 35 16.08 10.07 -6.10
N ALA A 36 14.80 9.96 -6.48
CA ALA A 36 14.10 11.01 -7.22
C ALA A 36 13.85 12.26 -6.34
N ALA A 37 13.52 12.06 -5.06
CA ALA A 37 13.33 13.13 -4.08
C ALA A 37 14.65 13.76 -3.60
N PHE A 38 15.70 12.96 -3.45
CA PHE A 38 17.04 13.36 -3.01
C PHE A 38 18.09 12.85 -4.01
N PRO A 39 18.28 13.55 -5.16
CA PRO A 39 19.22 13.13 -6.20
C PRO A 39 20.64 12.94 -5.66
N LEU A 40 21.28 11.83 -6.03
CA LEU A 40 22.62 11.48 -5.57
C LEU A 40 23.68 12.45 -6.13
N ASP A 41 23.48 12.93 -7.36
CA ASP A 41 24.36 13.89 -8.04
C ASP A 41 24.41 15.25 -7.32
N ALA A 42 23.39 15.57 -6.53
CA ALA A 42 23.35 16.78 -5.70
C ALA A 42 24.12 16.64 -4.36
N GLY A 43 24.92 15.59 -4.19
CA GLY A 43 25.74 15.37 -2.99
C GLY A 43 25.04 14.61 -1.87
N ASN A 44 23.87 14.00 -2.11
CA ASN A 44 23.08 13.31 -1.09
C ASN A 44 23.58 11.88 -0.74
N TRP A 45 24.78 11.49 -1.18
CA TRP A 45 25.34 10.15 -0.94
C TRP A 45 25.39 9.77 0.54
N GLY A 46 25.80 10.69 1.41
CA GLY A 46 25.84 10.44 2.86
C GLY A 46 24.44 10.15 3.43
N PHE A 47 23.43 10.90 2.97
CA PHE A 47 22.04 10.70 3.40
C PHE A 47 21.46 9.40 2.85
N PHE A 48 21.74 9.05 1.60
CA PHE A 48 21.35 7.76 1.02
C PHE A 48 21.91 6.57 1.80
N ILE A 49 23.21 6.60 2.12
CA ILE A 49 23.84 5.56 2.94
C ILE A 49 23.18 5.48 4.33
N SER A 50 22.92 6.63 4.94
CA SER A 50 22.17 6.69 6.21
C SER A 50 20.80 6.01 6.11
N VAL A 51 20.04 6.27 5.04
CA VAL A 51 18.72 5.67 4.83
C VAL A 51 18.80 4.16 4.62
N CYS A 52 19.83 3.66 3.93
CA CYS A 52 20.07 2.21 3.83
C CYS A 52 20.27 1.57 5.21
N PHE A 53 21.11 2.17 6.06
CA PHE A 53 21.34 1.67 7.43
C PHE A 53 20.10 1.81 8.31
N PHE A 54 19.37 2.92 8.19
CA PHE A 54 18.12 3.14 8.90
C PHE A 54 17.09 2.06 8.54
N LEU A 55 16.84 1.83 7.25
CA LEU A 55 15.88 0.84 6.77
C LEU A 55 16.27 -0.57 7.25
N PHE A 56 17.54 -0.92 7.13
CA PHE A 56 18.07 -2.20 7.62
C PHE A 56 17.87 -2.37 9.13
N ALA A 57 18.17 -1.34 9.92
CA ALA A 57 18.01 -1.37 11.37
C ALA A 57 16.53 -1.45 11.80
N VAL A 58 15.62 -0.78 11.09
CA VAL A 58 14.18 -0.90 11.34
C VAL A 58 13.70 -2.34 11.07
N HIS A 59 14.17 -2.98 9.99
CA HIS A 59 13.87 -4.40 9.75
C HIS A 59 14.38 -5.29 10.89
N ILE A 60 15.64 -5.11 11.34
CA ILE A 60 16.17 -5.86 12.48
C ILE A 60 15.30 -5.66 13.71
N PHE A 61 14.94 -4.41 14.03
CA PHE A 61 14.14 -4.10 15.21
C PHE A 61 12.78 -4.78 15.19
N VAL A 62 12.03 -4.62 14.09
CA VAL A 62 10.67 -5.18 13.95
C VAL A 62 10.71 -6.70 13.93
N PHE A 63 11.58 -7.31 13.13
CA PHE A 63 11.64 -8.78 13.06
C PHE A 63 12.24 -9.39 14.32
N SER A 64 13.11 -8.70 15.05
CA SER A 64 13.55 -9.15 16.39
C SER A 64 12.43 -9.06 17.42
N LEU A 65 11.57 -8.04 17.33
CA LEU A 65 10.40 -7.89 18.20
C LEU A 65 9.40 -9.03 17.99
N LEU A 66 9.10 -9.36 16.73
CA LEU A 66 8.18 -10.44 16.35
C LEU A 66 8.79 -11.84 16.51
N ALA A 67 10.12 -11.95 16.48
CA ALA A 67 10.79 -13.24 16.67
C ALA A 67 10.58 -13.79 18.08
N GLY A 68 10.24 -15.08 18.13
CA GLY A 68 10.20 -15.91 19.33
C GLY A 68 10.66 -17.33 18.99
N ARG A 69 11.04 -18.11 20.00
CA ARG A 69 11.72 -19.42 19.84
C ARG A 69 11.09 -20.32 18.77
N LEU A 70 9.77 -20.47 18.76
CA LEU A 70 9.07 -21.35 17.79
C LEU A 70 8.64 -20.63 16.52
N PHE A 71 8.46 -19.30 16.57
CA PHE A 71 7.83 -18.55 15.49
C PHE A 71 8.84 -17.82 14.58
N THR A 72 10.14 -17.73 14.92
CA THR A 72 11.11 -16.99 14.09
C THR A 72 11.11 -17.42 12.64
N LYS A 73 11.22 -18.73 12.36
CA LYS A 73 11.24 -19.22 10.96
C LYS A 73 9.94 -18.91 10.23
N LEU A 74 8.80 -19.03 10.92
CA LEU A 74 7.49 -18.71 10.35
C LEU A 74 7.36 -17.21 10.04
N VAL A 75 7.69 -16.34 11.00
CA VAL A 75 7.63 -14.88 10.83
C VAL A 75 8.53 -14.42 9.69
N LEU A 76 9.74 -14.95 9.59
CA LEU A 76 10.64 -14.65 8.47
C LEU A 76 10.08 -15.23 7.15
N SER A 77 9.44 -16.40 7.16
CA SER A 77 8.86 -16.93 5.93
C SER A 77 7.70 -16.09 5.40
N LEU A 78 6.84 -15.62 6.31
CA LEU A 78 5.75 -14.70 5.97
C LEU A 78 6.28 -13.35 5.48
N GLY A 79 7.37 -12.85 6.08
CA GLY A 79 8.04 -11.64 5.61
C GLY A 79 8.54 -11.76 4.17
N PHE A 80 9.08 -12.92 3.75
CA PHE A 80 9.45 -13.19 2.36
C PHE A 80 8.24 -13.22 1.42
N LEU A 81 7.15 -13.91 1.78
CA LEU A 81 5.94 -13.96 0.95
C LEU A 81 5.32 -12.58 0.75
N ILE A 82 5.11 -11.84 1.84
CA ILE A 82 4.55 -10.50 1.81
C ILE A 82 5.49 -9.55 1.07
N GLY A 83 6.80 -9.64 1.35
CA GLY A 83 7.82 -8.79 0.76
C GLY A 83 7.93 -8.97 -0.75
N ALA A 84 8.00 -10.21 -1.23
CA ALA A 84 8.10 -10.51 -2.65
C ALA A 84 6.85 -10.08 -3.42
N GLY A 85 5.66 -10.39 -2.90
CA GLY A 85 4.40 -9.96 -3.52
C GLY A 85 4.29 -8.44 -3.60
N ALA A 86 4.48 -7.75 -2.47
CA ALA A 86 4.42 -6.29 -2.43
C ALA A 86 5.49 -5.64 -3.33
N ALA A 87 6.72 -6.16 -3.34
CA ALA A 87 7.79 -5.67 -4.18
C ALA A 87 7.47 -5.83 -5.67
N TYR A 88 6.98 -6.99 -6.10
CA TYR A 88 6.61 -7.24 -7.50
C TYR A 88 5.58 -6.23 -8.00
N PHE A 89 4.48 -6.04 -7.26
CA PHE A 89 3.44 -5.09 -7.64
C PHE A 89 3.91 -3.64 -7.57
N SER A 90 4.79 -3.30 -6.62
CA SER A 90 5.39 -1.98 -6.51
C SER A 90 6.32 -1.67 -7.70
N TRP A 91 7.11 -2.63 -8.14
CA TRP A 91 8.09 -2.42 -9.22
C TRP A 91 7.44 -2.37 -10.58
N THR A 92 6.48 -3.26 -10.82
CA THR A 92 5.85 -3.44 -12.14
C THR A 92 4.76 -2.38 -12.37
N TYR A 93 3.95 -2.11 -11.35
CA TYR A 93 2.74 -1.27 -11.49
C TYR A 93 2.78 0.01 -10.65
N GLY A 94 3.81 0.22 -9.81
CA GLY A 94 3.83 1.35 -8.88
C GLY A 94 2.76 1.25 -7.79
N ILE A 95 2.22 0.06 -7.53
CA ILE A 95 1.14 -0.14 -6.57
C ILE A 95 1.70 -0.15 -5.15
N VAL A 96 1.01 0.55 -4.26
CA VAL A 96 1.26 0.55 -2.82
C VAL A 96 0.25 -0.37 -2.12
N VAL A 97 0.74 -1.26 -1.24
CA VAL A 97 -0.11 -2.14 -0.42
C VAL A 97 -0.55 -1.42 0.86
N ASP A 98 -1.46 -0.46 0.71
CA ASP A 98 -2.08 0.26 1.82
C ASP A 98 -3.40 -0.39 2.29
N THR A 99 -4.12 0.24 3.21
CA THR A 99 -5.40 -0.28 3.71
C THR A 99 -6.49 -0.37 2.64
N VAL A 100 -6.44 0.49 1.61
CA VAL A 100 -7.41 0.46 0.51
C VAL A 100 -7.07 -0.69 -0.43
N MET A 101 -5.79 -0.89 -0.73
CA MET A 101 -5.36 -2.03 -1.54
C MET A 101 -5.69 -3.36 -0.86
N LEU A 102 -5.53 -3.44 0.47
CA LEU A 102 -5.97 -4.63 1.22
C LEU A 102 -7.48 -4.86 1.13
N GLN A 103 -8.28 -3.79 1.16
CA GLN A 103 -9.72 -3.89 0.93
C GLN A 103 -10.02 -4.39 -0.48
N ASN A 104 -9.37 -3.82 -1.50
CA ASN A 104 -9.52 -4.27 -2.88
C ASN A 104 -9.20 -5.76 -3.00
N ILE A 105 -8.07 -6.23 -2.46
CA ILE A 105 -7.67 -7.66 -2.49
C ILE A 105 -8.74 -8.57 -1.85
N LEU A 106 -9.40 -8.11 -0.79
CA LEU A 106 -10.44 -8.88 -0.09
C LEU A 106 -11.79 -8.86 -0.81
N GLU A 107 -12.08 -7.81 -1.57
CA GLU A 107 -13.34 -7.62 -2.32
C GLU A 107 -13.23 -8.12 -3.77
N THR A 108 -12.01 -8.34 -4.28
CA THR A 108 -11.72 -8.83 -5.64
C THR A 108 -12.27 -10.23 -5.89
N ASP A 109 -12.80 -10.46 -7.10
CA ASP A 109 -13.25 -11.77 -7.55
C ASP A 109 -12.13 -12.62 -8.19
N THR A 110 -12.40 -13.92 -8.37
CA THR A 110 -11.39 -14.85 -8.91
C THR A 110 -10.98 -14.52 -10.35
N GLY A 111 -11.88 -14.03 -11.19
CA GLY A 111 -11.59 -13.67 -12.58
C GLY A 111 -10.66 -12.47 -12.67
N GLU A 112 -10.91 -11.43 -11.87
CA GLU A 112 -10.01 -10.28 -11.72
C GLU A 112 -8.62 -10.71 -11.21
N ALA A 113 -8.58 -11.57 -10.18
CA ALA A 113 -7.32 -12.06 -9.62
C ALA A 113 -6.50 -12.87 -10.64
N PHE A 114 -7.14 -13.73 -11.44
CA PHE A 114 -6.45 -14.49 -12.49
C PHE A 114 -5.94 -13.62 -13.63
N GLY A 115 -6.60 -12.48 -13.90
CA GLY A 115 -6.12 -11.49 -14.87
C GLY A 115 -4.77 -10.87 -14.52
N LEU A 116 -4.39 -10.91 -13.24
CA LEU A 116 -3.08 -10.43 -12.76
C LEU A 116 -2.01 -11.54 -12.71
N PHE A 117 -2.38 -12.78 -13.01
CA PHE A 117 -1.44 -13.89 -13.00
C PHE A 117 -0.52 -13.83 -14.22
N SER A 118 0.78 -13.78 -13.97
CA SER A 118 1.79 -13.76 -15.03
C SER A 118 2.96 -14.67 -14.69
N ILE A 119 3.71 -15.08 -15.70
CA ILE A 119 4.90 -15.91 -15.50
C ILE A 119 5.98 -15.17 -14.72
N GLU A 120 6.06 -13.85 -14.87
CA GLU A 120 6.95 -12.95 -14.14
C GLU A 120 6.59 -12.91 -12.65
N LEU A 121 5.30 -12.83 -12.31
CA LEU A 121 4.84 -12.91 -10.93
C LEU A 121 5.24 -14.25 -10.30
N VAL A 122 5.05 -15.37 -11.01
CA VAL A 122 5.45 -16.70 -10.53
C VAL A 122 6.96 -16.77 -10.31
N ALA A 123 7.76 -16.31 -11.26
CA ALA A 123 9.21 -16.28 -11.14
C ALA A 123 9.67 -15.39 -9.96
N ALA A 124 9.06 -14.21 -9.80
CA ALA A 124 9.34 -13.30 -8.69
C ALA A 124 8.99 -13.94 -7.32
N MET A 125 7.88 -14.67 -7.23
CA MET A 125 7.51 -15.38 -6.00
C MET A 125 8.44 -16.57 -5.71
N ILE A 126 8.87 -17.31 -6.73
CA ILE A 126 9.81 -18.43 -6.54
C ILE A 126 11.17 -17.90 -6.07
N ILE A 127 11.74 -16.91 -6.75
CA ILE A 127 13.08 -16.40 -6.47
C ILE A 127 13.08 -15.53 -5.22
N GLY A 128 12.10 -14.63 -5.10
CA GLY A 128 12.01 -13.64 -4.02
C GLY A 128 11.42 -14.19 -2.73
N ALA A 129 10.61 -15.24 -2.78
CA ALA A 129 10.02 -15.84 -1.57
C ALA A 129 10.38 -17.31 -1.37
N LEU A 130 10.01 -18.22 -2.27
CA LEU A 130 10.12 -19.66 -1.99
C LEU A 130 11.57 -20.13 -1.80
N LEU A 131 12.49 -19.65 -2.63
CA LEU A 131 13.93 -19.95 -2.52
C LEU A 131 14.51 -19.46 -1.17
N PRO A 132 14.40 -18.18 -0.78
CA PRO A 132 14.92 -17.74 0.51
C PRO A 132 14.20 -18.38 1.70
N ILE A 133 12.89 -18.67 1.60
CA ILE A 133 12.17 -19.44 2.61
C ILE A 133 12.81 -20.81 2.80
N TYR A 134 13.05 -21.53 1.71
CA TYR A 134 13.72 -22.84 1.77
C TYR A 134 15.08 -22.75 2.48
N LEU A 135 15.87 -21.72 2.20
CA LEU A 135 17.16 -21.48 2.88
C LEU A 135 16.98 -21.18 4.39
N VAL A 136 15.98 -20.39 4.77
CA VAL A 136 15.63 -20.11 6.19
C VAL A 136 15.28 -21.39 6.93
N TRP A 137 14.52 -22.30 6.29
CA TRP A 137 14.12 -23.55 6.91
C TRP A 137 15.28 -24.54 7.04
N LYS A 138 16.18 -24.58 6.05
CA LYS A 138 17.43 -25.36 6.11
C LYS A 138 18.46 -24.83 7.12
N ALA A 139 18.41 -23.55 7.48
CA ALA A 139 19.36 -22.98 8.43
C ALA A 139 19.27 -23.70 9.81
N PRO A 140 20.39 -24.25 10.32
CA PRO A 140 20.42 -24.86 11.64
C PRO A 140 20.35 -23.76 12.71
N VAL A 141 19.21 -23.65 13.39
CA VAL A 141 19.01 -22.70 14.48
C VAL A 141 19.17 -23.45 15.80
N GLY A 142 20.34 -23.32 16.41
CA GLY A 142 20.62 -23.90 17.73
C GLY A 142 20.00 -23.05 18.84
N TYR A 143 18.71 -23.26 19.11
CA TYR A 143 17.97 -22.55 20.16
C TYR A 143 18.61 -22.75 21.53
N GLN A 144 18.94 -21.64 22.19
CA GLN A 144 19.53 -21.64 23.53
C GLN A 144 18.45 -21.53 24.62
N ASN A 145 18.88 -21.56 25.88
CA ASN A 145 18.01 -21.33 27.04
C ASN A 145 17.28 -19.98 26.92
N PHE A 146 16.05 -19.91 27.46
CA PHE A 146 15.19 -18.72 27.41
C PHE A 146 15.92 -17.42 27.78
N TRP A 147 16.70 -17.42 28.88
CA TRP A 147 17.48 -16.26 29.31
C TRP A 147 18.59 -15.81 28.35
N ARG A 148 19.19 -16.74 27.59
CA ARG A 148 20.19 -16.39 26.57
C ARG A 148 19.51 -15.80 25.33
N GLU A 149 18.41 -16.40 24.89
CA GLU A 149 17.64 -15.88 23.75
C GLU A 149 17.03 -14.51 24.04
N SER A 150 16.44 -14.31 25.23
CA SER A 150 15.89 -13.01 25.63
C SER A 150 16.96 -11.91 25.72
N ARG A 151 18.18 -12.25 26.18
CA ARG A 151 19.31 -11.30 26.16
C ARG A 151 19.77 -10.99 24.73
N ALA A 152 19.84 -11.98 23.86
CA ALA A 152 20.19 -11.77 22.44
C ALA A 152 19.12 -10.96 21.70
N LYS A 153 17.84 -11.15 22.04
CA LYS A 153 16.72 -10.33 21.58
C LYS A 153 16.89 -8.88 21.97
N LEU A 154 17.06 -8.63 23.27
CA LEU A 154 17.22 -7.29 23.81
C LEU A 154 18.44 -6.60 23.20
N PHE A 155 19.57 -7.31 23.14
CA PHE A 155 20.78 -6.81 22.48
C PHE A 155 20.53 -6.43 21.01
N SER A 156 19.87 -7.30 20.24
CA SER A 156 19.55 -7.03 18.83
C SER A 156 18.65 -5.80 18.66
N MET A 157 17.65 -5.66 19.53
CA MET A 157 16.74 -4.51 19.51
C MET A 157 17.46 -3.21 19.91
N THR A 158 18.23 -3.22 21.01
CA THR A 158 19.00 -2.06 21.45
C THR A 158 20.06 -1.66 20.43
N PHE A 159 20.73 -2.64 19.81
CA PHE A 159 21.71 -2.37 18.76
C PHE A 159 21.06 -1.79 17.50
N ALA A 160 19.88 -2.28 17.11
CA ALA A 160 19.12 -1.68 16.02
C ALA A 160 18.71 -0.23 16.31
N LEU A 161 18.25 0.06 17.54
CA LEU A 161 17.96 1.43 17.96
C LEU A 161 19.20 2.33 17.94
N LEU A 162 20.36 1.79 18.32
CA LEU A 162 21.62 2.52 18.23
C LEU A 162 21.96 2.87 16.77
N ILE A 163 21.84 1.91 15.84
CA ILE A 163 22.06 2.18 14.41
C ILE A 163 21.06 3.22 13.89
N ILE A 164 19.78 3.13 14.28
CA ILE A 164 18.77 4.12 13.91
C ILE A 164 19.18 5.52 14.40
N ALA A 165 19.62 5.64 15.66
CA ALA A 165 20.08 6.92 16.21
C ALA A 165 21.32 7.46 15.47
N ILE A 166 22.32 6.61 15.20
CA ILE A 166 23.52 6.97 14.46
C ILE A 166 23.19 7.40 13.03
N ALA A 167 22.22 6.75 12.38
CA ALA A 167 21.76 7.13 11.04
C ALA A 167 21.01 8.48 11.05
N LEU A 168 20.11 8.68 12.01
CA LEU A 168 19.23 9.85 12.09
C LEU A 168 19.96 11.14 12.49
N VAL A 169 20.79 11.09 13.53
CA VAL A 169 21.35 12.30 14.17
C VAL A 169 22.15 13.20 13.20
N PRO A 170 23.08 12.67 12.38
CA PRO A 170 23.86 13.49 11.46
C PRO A 170 23.02 14.13 10.32
N PHE A 171 21.87 13.54 10.01
CA PHE A 171 21.00 13.94 8.89
C PHE A 171 19.60 14.37 9.35
N SER A 172 19.49 14.87 10.58
CA SER A 172 18.19 15.14 11.23
C SER A 172 17.29 16.09 10.42
N ALA A 173 17.86 17.14 9.82
CA ALA A 173 17.13 18.05 8.94
C ALA A 173 16.62 17.36 7.67
N ASN A 174 17.45 16.55 7.01
CA ASN A 174 17.06 15.78 5.82
C ASN A 174 15.95 14.76 6.15
N TYR A 175 16.07 14.05 7.28
CA TYR A 175 15.03 13.13 7.73
C TYR A 175 13.72 13.83 8.08
N ALA A 176 13.77 15.02 8.70
CA ALA A 176 12.58 15.81 8.98
C ALA A 176 11.83 16.18 7.69
N SER A 177 12.56 16.66 6.67
CA SER A 177 11.99 16.93 5.34
C SER A 177 11.48 15.66 4.67
N PHE A 178 12.24 14.57 4.72
CA PHE A 178 11.84 13.27 4.16
C PHE A 178 10.52 12.77 4.76
N PHE A 179 10.39 12.75 6.09
CA PHE A 179 9.19 12.25 6.75
C PHE A 179 7.99 13.19 6.64
N ARG A 180 8.21 14.50 6.41
CA ARG A 180 7.14 15.49 6.30
C ARG A 180 6.60 15.61 4.88
N GLU A 181 7.48 15.74 3.89
CA GLU A 181 7.10 16.02 2.50
C GLU A 181 6.94 14.73 1.69
N TYR A 182 7.84 13.75 1.89
CA TYR A 182 7.91 12.52 1.07
C TYR A 182 7.24 11.33 1.77
N LYS A 183 6.07 11.57 2.38
CA LYS A 183 5.29 10.55 3.11
C LYS A 183 4.90 9.34 2.26
N HIS A 184 4.86 9.48 0.94
CA HIS A 184 4.51 8.40 0.02
C HIS A 184 5.66 7.40 -0.17
N VAL A 185 6.92 7.82 -0.07
CA VAL A 185 8.09 6.96 -0.31
C VAL A 185 8.12 5.80 0.69
N ARG A 186 7.84 6.08 1.96
CA ARG A 186 7.77 5.03 3.02
C ARG A 186 6.71 3.96 2.76
N TYR A 187 5.71 4.22 1.90
CA TYR A 187 4.68 3.24 1.59
C TYR A 187 5.19 2.08 0.71
N TYR A 188 6.32 2.28 0.04
CA TYR A 188 7.01 1.23 -0.72
C TYR A 188 7.97 0.39 0.14
N SER A 189 7.99 0.59 1.47
CA SER A 189 8.86 -0.21 2.33
C SER A 189 8.30 -1.62 2.56
N ALA A 190 8.90 -2.63 1.94
CA ALA A 190 8.45 -4.01 2.00
C ALA A 190 9.44 -4.88 2.81
N PRO A 191 8.96 -5.80 3.68
CA PRO A 191 7.56 -6.15 3.97
C PRO A 191 6.88 -5.30 5.05
N LEU A 192 7.54 -4.28 5.61
CA LEU A 192 7.08 -3.58 6.81
C LEU A 192 5.78 -2.79 6.61
N PHE A 193 5.65 -2.05 5.51
CA PHE A 193 4.46 -1.25 5.24
C PHE A 193 3.21 -2.11 5.00
N PRO A 194 3.24 -3.18 4.17
CA PRO A 194 2.11 -4.11 4.09
C PRO A 194 1.69 -4.69 5.45
N ILE A 195 2.65 -5.05 6.32
CA ILE A 195 2.35 -5.54 7.68
C ILE A 195 1.65 -4.46 8.53
N TYR A 196 2.15 -3.22 8.47
CA TYR A 196 1.53 -2.08 9.14
C TYR A 196 0.11 -1.82 8.63
N SER A 197 -0.09 -1.84 7.31
CA SER A 197 -1.38 -1.65 6.66
C SER A 197 -2.39 -2.72 7.07
N ALA A 198 -1.96 -3.98 7.17
CA ALA A 198 -2.81 -5.08 7.62
C ALA A 198 -3.29 -4.89 9.06
N GLY A 199 -2.38 -4.54 9.98
CA GLY A 199 -2.75 -4.25 11.37
C GLY A 199 -3.71 -3.06 11.48
N LYS A 200 -3.47 -1.99 10.71
CA LYS A 200 -4.36 -0.82 10.66
C LYS A 200 -5.74 -1.15 10.08
N TYR A 201 -5.80 -1.99 9.04
CA TYR A 201 -7.05 -2.43 8.42
C TYR A 201 -7.91 -3.21 9.43
N ILE A 202 -7.31 -4.20 10.13
CA ILE A 202 -8.00 -4.99 11.16
C ILE A 202 -8.51 -4.09 12.30
N ALA A 203 -7.71 -3.14 12.75
CA ALA A 203 -8.13 -2.19 13.79
C ALA A 203 -9.32 -1.33 13.33
N LYS A 204 -9.33 -0.88 12.06
CA LYS A 204 -10.42 -0.07 11.49
C LYS A 204 -11.70 -0.89 11.30
N ALA A 205 -11.59 -2.13 10.82
CA ALA A 205 -12.72 -3.03 10.62
C ALA A 205 -13.48 -3.31 11.93
N ASN A 206 -12.76 -3.41 13.05
CA ASN A 206 -13.36 -3.61 14.37
C ASN A 206 -13.93 -2.33 15.00
N ALA A 207 -13.59 -1.14 14.49
CA ALA A 207 -13.91 0.14 15.14
C ALA A 207 -15.18 0.83 14.61
N LYS A 208 -15.77 0.39 13.50
CA LYS A 208 -16.95 1.05 12.90
C LYS A 208 -17.99 0.03 12.43
N PRO A 209 -19.04 -0.25 13.21
CA PRO A 209 -20.27 -0.80 12.65
C PRO A 209 -20.77 0.16 11.57
N HIS A 210 -21.22 -0.36 10.43
CA HIS A 210 -21.98 0.45 9.48
C HIS A 210 -23.18 1.06 10.22
N PRO A 211 -23.50 2.36 10.01
CA PRO A 211 -24.63 2.98 10.68
C PRO A 211 -25.89 2.16 10.43
N THR A 212 -26.62 1.83 11.50
CA THR A 212 -27.90 1.14 11.38
C THR A 212 -28.90 2.03 10.65
N LYS A 213 -29.95 1.43 10.07
CA LYS A 213 -30.99 2.16 9.32
C LYS A 213 -31.58 3.35 10.10
N ASP A 214 -31.65 3.22 11.42
CA ASP A 214 -32.16 4.24 12.35
C ASP A 214 -31.20 5.42 12.58
N GLN A 215 -29.96 5.31 12.10
CA GLN A 215 -28.92 6.34 12.15
C GLN A 215 -28.72 7.04 10.79
N MET A 216 -29.49 6.67 9.76
CA MET A 216 -29.44 7.31 8.45
C MET A 216 -30.32 8.56 8.45
N GLU A 217 -29.77 9.69 8.01
CA GLU A 217 -30.52 10.94 7.86
C GLU A 217 -31.49 10.86 6.68
N VAL A 218 -32.72 11.35 6.87
CA VAL A 218 -33.69 11.49 5.77
C VAL A 218 -33.29 12.69 4.93
N VAL A 219 -32.65 12.45 3.80
CA VAL A 219 -32.29 13.48 2.82
C VAL A 219 -33.49 13.78 1.92
N ALA A 220 -33.73 15.07 1.64
CA ALA A 220 -34.82 15.58 0.79
C ALA A 220 -36.24 15.27 1.32
N ALA A 221 -36.50 15.53 2.61
CA ALA A 221 -37.83 15.37 3.24
C ALA A 221 -38.92 16.28 2.62
N ASP A 222 -38.52 17.32 1.89
CA ASP A 222 -39.38 18.27 1.19
C ASP A 222 -39.65 17.89 -0.28
N ALA A 223 -39.14 16.75 -0.75
CA ALA A 223 -39.35 16.27 -2.11
C ALA A 223 -40.86 16.07 -2.40
N LYS A 224 -41.34 16.67 -3.49
CA LYS A 224 -42.74 16.58 -3.94
C LYS A 224 -42.80 15.97 -5.33
N VAL A 225 -43.76 15.08 -5.55
CA VAL A 225 -44.05 14.55 -6.89
C VAL A 225 -44.79 15.64 -7.67
N VAL A 226 -44.11 16.26 -8.64
CA VAL A 226 -44.63 17.42 -9.39
C VAL A 226 -45.57 17.01 -10.53
N HIS A 227 -45.56 15.74 -10.94
CA HIS A 227 -46.34 15.22 -12.07
C HIS A 227 -46.98 13.86 -11.78
N PRO A 228 -48.10 13.79 -11.02
CA PRO A 228 -48.75 12.53 -10.67
C PRO A 228 -49.36 11.79 -11.88
N ASP A 229 -49.70 12.50 -12.97
CA ASP A 229 -50.44 11.95 -14.12
C ASP A 229 -49.59 11.59 -15.34
N LYS A 230 -48.25 11.77 -15.29
CA LYS A 230 -47.36 11.39 -16.39
C LYS A 230 -46.96 9.91 -16.30
N LYS A 231 -46.91 9.23 -17.46
CA LYS A 231 -46.32 7.89 -17.62
C LYS A 231 -44.95 7.84 -16.95
N HIS A 232 -44.65 6.72 -16.28
CA HIS A 232 -43.40 6.42 -15.58
C HIS A 232 -42.15 6.99 -16.27
N ASP A 233 -41.37 7.79 -15.54
CA ASP A 233 -40.05 8.24 -15.96
C ASP A 233 -39.04 7.10 -15.76
N LEU A 234 -38.38 6.66 -16.83
CA LEU A 234 -37.29 5.68 -16.78
C LEU A 234 -35.95 6.41 -16.78
N ILE A 235 -35.23 6.33 -15.66
CA ILE A 235 -33.86 6.83 -15.53
C ILE A 235 -32.91 5.63 -15.50
N VAL A 236 -31.88 5.66 -16.33
CA VAL A 236 -30.82 4.64 -16.37
C VAL A 236 -29.51 5.30 -15.94
N LEU A 237 -28.95 4.85 -14.82
CA LEU A 237 -27.62 5.23 -14.37
C LEU A 237 -26.61 4.18 -14.83
N ILE A 238 -25.64 4.59 -15.64
CA ILE A 238 -24.53 3.74 -16.07
C ILE A 238 -23.32 4.09 -15.20
N VAL A 239 -22.89 3.14 -14.38
CA VAL A 239 -21.64 3.25 -13.60
C VAL A 239 -20.52 2.64 -14.43
N GLY A 240 -19.60 3.49 -14.91
CA GLY A 240 -18.44 3.05 -15.68
C GLY A 240 -17.35 2.43 -14.80
N GLU A 241 -16.46 1.67 -15.42
CA GLU A 241 -15.28 1.06 -14.79
C GLU A 241 -14.02 1.53 -15.52
N THR A 242 -13.04 2.06 -14.78
CA THR A 242 -11.70 2.48 -15.25
C THR A 242 -11.64 3.48 -16.45
N GLY A 243 -12.77 3.98 -16.95
CA GLY A 243 -12.83 4.96 -18.04
C GLY A 243 -12.23 6.31 -17.64
N ARG A 244 -11.32 6.84 -18.48
CA ARG A 244 -10.66 8.13 -18.24
C ARG A 244 -11.15 9.22 -19.19
N TRP A 245 -11.42 10.40 -18.63
CA TRP A 245 -11.99 11.54 -19.35
C TRP A 245 -11.13 12.03 -20.53
N ASP A 246 -9.80 11.90 -20.41
CA ASP A 246 -8.79 12.37 -21.38
C ASP A 246 -8.71 11.49 -22.63
N HIS A 247 -9.32 10.31 -22.62
CA HIS A 247 -9.37 9.37 -23.75
C HIS A 247 -10.75 9.28 -24.40
N PHE A 248 -11.64 10.24 -24.12
CA PHE A 248 -12.98 10.30 -24.71
C PHE A 248 -12.95 11.24 -25.91
N GLY A 249 -13.32 10.73 -27.10
CA GLY A 249 -13.42 11.54 -28.32
C GLY A 249 -14.40 12.70 -28.17
N LEU A 250 -15.46 12.51 -27.38
CA LEU A 250 -16.42 13.58 -27.02
C LEU A 250 -15.79 14.75 -26.24
N ASN A 251 -14.64 14.53 -25.61
CA ASN A 251 -13.89 15.52 -24.85
C ASN A 251 -12.68 16.09 -25.64
N GLY A 252 -12.56 15.75 -26.93
CA GLY A 252 -11.49 16.26 -27.80
C GLY A 252 -10.27 15.34 -27.91
N TYR A 253 -10.35 14.07 -27.49
CA TYR A 253 -9.29 13.09 -27.73
C TYR A 253 -9.11 12.85 -29.25
N GLU A 254 -7.85 12.72 -29.70
CA GLU A 254 -7.52 12.63 -31.14
C GLU A 254 -8.19 11.45 -31.85
N ARG A 255 -8.43 10.35 -31.13
CA ARG A 255 -9.12 9.17 -31.67
C ARG A 255 -10.61 9.24 -31.33
N ASP A 256 -11.45 8.91 -32.30
CA ASP A 256 -12.89 8.77 -32.07
C ASP A 256 -13.19 7.47 -31.29
N THR A 257 -13.11 7.56 -29.96
CA THR A 257 -13.40 6.45 -29.04
C THR A 257 -14.89 6.33 -28.71
N ASN A 258 -15.72 7.29 -29.12
CA ASN A 258 -17.16 7.30 -28.85
C ASN A 258 -18.02 7.54 -30.12
N PRO A 259 -17.77 6.82 -31.24
CA PRO A 259 -18.34 7.13 -32.57
C PRO A 259 -19.85 7.00 -32.65
N ARG A 260 -20.44 6.20 -31.75
CA ARG A 260 -21.89 5.99 -31.67
C ARG A 260 -22.60 7.08 -30.87
N LEU A 261 -21.93 7.61 -29.84
CA LEU A 261 -22.49 8.65 -28.98
C LEU A 261 -22.40 10.02 -29.66
N SER A 262 -21.31 10.29 -30.39
CA SER A 262 -21.13 11.55 -31.14
C SER A 262 -22.19 11.80 -32.20
N LYS A 263 -22.84 10.75 -32.70
CA LYS A 263 -23.91 10.82 -33.70
C LYS A 263 -25.31 11.02 -33.09
N ARG A 264 -25.46 10.98 -31.77
CA ARG A 264 -26.75 11.16 -31.10
C ARG A 264 -27.01 12.63 -30.77
N LYS A 265 -28.25 13.07 -30.98
CA LYS A 265 -28.70 14.41 -30.58
C LYS A 265 -28.95 14.44 -29.07
N GLY A 266 -28.65 15.58 -28.43
CA GLY A 266 -28.93 15.82 -27.01
C GLY A 266 -27.97 15.14 -26.03
N VAL A 267 -26.80 14.68 -26.48
CA VAL A 267 -25.74 14.18 -25.59
C VAL A 267 -24.98 15.37 -25.00
N ILE A 268 -24.86 15.40 -23.67
CA ILE A 268 -24.05 16.37 -22.94
C ILE A 268 -22.82 15.63 -22.41
N SER A 269 -21.62 16.13 -22.72
CA SER A 269 -20.36 15.62 -22.19
C SER A 269 -19.82 16.56 -21.14
N PHE A 270 -19.44 16.03 -19.99
CA PHE A 270 -18.81 16.79 -18.90
C PHE A 270 -17.28 16.63 -19.02
N THR A 271 -16.59 17.71 -19.36
CA THR A 271 -15.13 17.69 -19.59
C THR A 271 -14.30 17.87 -18.32
N HIS A 272 -14.92 18.37 -17.23
CA HIS A 272 -14.25 18.64 -15.96
C HIS A 272 -14.91 17.83 -14.83
N MET A 273 -14.67 16.52 -14.81
CA MET A 273 -15.18 15.63 -13.78
C MET A 273 -14.03 14.87 -13.11
N THR A 274 -14.07 14.79 -11.78
CA THR A 274 -13.09 14.07 -10.97
C THR A 274 -13.81 13.03 -10.12
N SER A 275 -13.17 11.88 -9.91
CA SER A 275 -13.70 10.80 -9.08
C SER A 275 -13.41 11.06 -7.60
N CYS A 276 -14.24 10.49 -6.71
CA CYS A 276 -14.01 10.54 -5.27
C CYS A 276 -12.82 9.70 -4.81
N GLY A 277 -12.44 8.68 -5.59
CA GLY A 277 -11.31 7.81 -5.34
C GLY A 277 -10.75 7.22 -6.63
N THR A 278 -9.72 6.39 -6.51
CA THR A 278 -9.02 5.75 -7.64
C THR A 278 -9.22 4.24 -7.67
N SER A 279 -10.07 3.68 -6.82
CA SER A 279 -10.50 2.27 -6.85
C SER A 279 -12.00 2.14 -6.70
N THR A 280 -12.57 1.08 -7.27
CA THR A 280 -14.02 0.80 -7.25
C THR A 280 -14.57 0.71 -5.83
N ALA A 281 -13.82 0.05 -4.92
CA ALA A 281 -14.14 -0.09 -3.49
C ALA A 281 -14.29 1.26 -2.74
N VAL A 282 -13.65 2.32 -3.23
CA VAL A 282 -13.76 3.68 -2.64
C VAL A 282 -14.78 4.52 -3.42
N SER A 283 -14.68 4.52 -4.75
CA SER A 283 -15.46 5.43 -5.60
C SER A 283 -16.95 5.11 -5.60
N VAL A 284 -17.34 3.84 -5.71
CA VAL A 284 -18.76 3.47 -5.82
C VAL A 284 -19.52 3.82 -4.53
N PRO A 285 -19.05 3.42 -3.32
CA PRO A 285 -19.74 3.81 -2.09
C PRO A 285 -19.78 5.33 -1.89
N ALA A 286 -18.69 6.04 -2.20
CA ALA A 286 -18.62 7.49 -2.05
C ALA A 286 -19.59 8.23 -3.00
N CYS A 287 -19.70 7.79 -4.25
CA CYS A 287 -20.64 8.37 -5.21
C CYS A 287 -22.10 8.12 -4.83
N SER A 288 -22.40 7.00 -4.17
CA SER A 288 -23.73 6.71 -3.64
C SER A 288 -24.06 7.42 -2.31
N HIS A 289 -23.11 8.16 -1.73
CA HIS A 289 -23.33 8.84 -0.46
C HIS A 289 -24.29 10.03 -0.66
N PRO A 290 -25.36 10.17 0.16
CA PRO A 290 -26.42 11.17 -0.05
C PRO A 290 -25.93 12.61 -0.25
N ILE A 291 -24.93 13.03 0.55
CA ILE A 291 -24.28 14.35 0.46
C ILE A 291 -23.71 14.63 -0.94
N LEU A 292 -23.15 13.61 -1.59
CA LEU A 292 -22.50 13.77 -2.89
C LEU A 292 -23.50 13.72 -4.04
N VAL A 293 -24.51 12.82 -3.95
CA VAL A 293 -25.59 12.73 -4.94
C VAL A 293 -26.37 14.05 -5.02
N VAL A 294 -26.66 14.68 -3.87
CA VAL A 294 -27.32 15.98 -3.81
C VAL A 294 -26.46 17.07 -4.45
N THR A 295 -25.13 17.04 -4.24
CA THR A 295 -24.22 18.05 -4.84
C THR A 295 -24.19 17.96 -6.36
N LEU A 296 -24.19 16.75 -6.94
CA LEU A 296 -24.23 16.55 -8.41
C LEU A 296 -25.57 16.98 -9.04
N MET A 297 -26.68 16.89 -8.30
CA MET A 297 -27.98 17.38 -8.75
C MET A 297 -28.14 18.90 -8.59
N VAL A 298 -27.44 19.52 -7.64
CA VAL A 298 -27.62 20.93 -7.27
C VAL A 298 -26.65 21.89 -7.98
N THR A 299 -25.60 21.44 -8.67
CA THR A 299 -24.78 22.37 -9.46
C THR A 299 -25.62 23.07 -10.53
N PRO A 300 -25.94 24.37 -10.36
CA PRO A 300 -26.65 25.13 -11.37
C PRO A 300 -25.62 25.48 -12.44
N SER A 301 -26.01 25.40 -13.71
CA SER A 301 -25.25 26.02 -14.79
C SER A 301 -25.28 27.55 -14.61
N THR A 302 -24.41 28.10 -13.78
CA THR A 302 -24.11 29.53 -13.82
C THR A 302 -23.06 29.77 -14.89
N THR A 303 -23.53 29.84 -16.13
CA THR A 303 -22.87 30.54 -17.22
C THR A 303 -23.91 31.48 -17.83
N ASN A 304 -23.92 32.71 -17.32
CA ASN A 304 -24.21 33.90 -18.13
C ASN A 304 -22.86 34.50 -18.52
#